data_AF-A0A1G5L0M9-F1
#
_entry.id   AF-A0A1G5L0M9-F1
#
_cell.length_a   1.000
_cell.length_b   1.000
_cell.length_c   1.000
_cell.angle_alpha   90.00
_cell.angle_beta   90.00
_cell.angle_gamma   90.00
#
_symmetry.space_group_name_H-M   'P 1'
#
loop_
_entity.id
_entity.type
_entity.pdbx_description
1 polymer ?
#
loop_
_entity_poly.entity_id
_entity_poly.type
_entity_poly.pdbx_seq_one_letter_code
_entity_poly.pdbx_strand_id
1 'polypeptide(L)'
;MKPFVKRQKNEAAPMPRRSVKQCNCPTIRFVVPKSDEAQAADIVFRVRDLLVEQRTQIINALRNHLAEFGIVAVKGSARVPHLAQAVEDPEEPIPELVRPIRRC
;
A
#
# COMPACT_ATOMS: atom_id res chain seq x y z
N MET A 1 -2.44 -27.41 11.53
CA MET A 1 -2.93 -27.14 12.90
C MET A 1 -2.64 -25.69 13.23
N LYS A 2 -3.65 -24.83 13.34
CA LYS A 2 -3.48 -23.42 13.74
C LYS A 2 -3.73 -23.31 15.24
N PRO A 3 -2.75 -22.94 16.07
CA PRO A 3 -3.01 -22.62 17.46
C PRO A 3 -2.80 -21.12 17.71
N PHE A 4 -3.89 -20.45 18.07
CA PHE A 4 -3.98 -19.19 18.80
C PHE A 4 -3.66 -17.88 18.06
N VAL A 5 -4.67 -17.45 17.30
CA VAL A 5 -4.97 -16.04 17.07
C VAL A 5 -5.64 -15.47 18.33
N LYS A 6 -5.03 -14.46 18.96
CA LYS A 6 -5.74 -13.59 19.93
C LYS A 6 -6.09 -12.27 19.23
N ARG A 7 -7.36 -12.15 18.83
CA ARG A 7 -8.00 -10.90 18.42
C ARG A 7 -8.48 -10.18 19.69
N GLN A 8 -7.90 -9.01 19.97
CA GLN A 8 -8.56 -7.80 20.49
C GLN A 8 -7.49 -6.83 20.99
N LYS A 9 -7.16 -5.86 20.13
CA LYS A 9 -6.42 -4.65 20.46
C LYS A 9 -7.46 -3.56 20.67
N ASN A 10 -7.99 -3.46 21.88
CA ASN A 10 -8.63 -2.27 22.46
C ASN A 10 -9.27 -2.67 23.79
N GLU A 11 -8.51 -2.63 24.88
CA GLU A 11 -8.99 -2.06 26.14
C GLU A 11 -7.78 -1.42 26.82
N ALA A 12 -7.88 -0.11 27.03
CA ALA A 12 -6.96 0.61 27.87
C ALA A 12 -7.18 0.14 29.31
N ALA A 13 -6.40 -0.85 29.75
CA ALA A 13 -6.27 -1.18 31.16
C ALA A 13 -4.86 -0.79 31.62
N PRO A 14 -4.69 -0.03 32.72
CA PRO A 14 -3.38 0.23 33.27
C PRO A 14 -2.81 -1.12 33.69
N MET A 15 -1.72 -1.57 33.04
CA MET A 15 -1.00 -2.76 33.49
C MET A 15 -0.68 -2.58 34.98
N PRO A 16 -1.25 -3.39 35.89
CA PRO A 16 -0.91 -3.31 37.28
C PRO A 16 0.57 -3.65 37.40
N ARG A 17 1.30 -2.82 38.14
CA ARG A 17 2.72 -2.88 38.54
C ARG A 17 3.21 -4.23 39.12
N ARG A 18 2.52 -5.35 38.89
CA ARG A 18 2.69 -6.62 39.60
C ARG A 18 3.44 -7.70 38.80
N SER A 19 3.65 -7.56 37.50
CA SER A 19 4.35 -8.55 36.66
C SER A 19 5.84 -8.26 36.42
N VAL A 20 6.48 -7.41 37.25
CA VAL A 20 7.90 -7.03 37.07
C VAL A 20 8.86 -7.87 37.92
N LYS A 21 8.37 -8.66 38.88
CA LYS A 21 9.22 -9.30 39.90
C LYS A 21 9.76 -10.71 39.59
N GLN A 22 9.43 -11.32 38.44
CA GLN A 22 9.81 -12.73 38.21
C GLN A 22 10.17 -13.09 36.75
N CYS A 23 10.73 -12.16 35.97
CA CYS A 23 11.37 -12.51 34.70
C CYS A 23 12.75 -11.86 34.63
N ASN A 24 13.76 -12.55 35.16
CA ASN A 24 15.15 -12.29 34.77
C ASN A 24 15.30 -12.73 33.31
N CYS A 25 15.02 -11.85 32.37
CA CYS A 25 15.36 -12.04 30.96
C CYS A 25 16.79 -11.53 30.74
N PRO A 26 17.84 -12.39 30.73
CA PRO A 26 19.23 -11.96 30.86
C PRO A 26 19.82 -11.33 29.58
N THR A 27 19.00 -11.03 28.58
CA THR A 27 19.50 -10.63 27.25
C THR A 27 18.54 -9.70 26.51
N ILE A 28 17.65 -8.98 27.21
CA ILE A 28 16.89 -7.91 26.54
C ILE A 28 17.82 -6.70 26.45
N ARG A 29 18.48 -6.53 25.30
CA ARG A 29 19.23 -5.30 25.03
C ARG A 29 18.22 -4.16 24.93
N PHE A 30 18.35 -3.17 25.82
CA PHE A 30 17.58 -1.94 25.73
C PHE A 30 18.01 -1.19 24.46
N VAL A 31 17.13 -1.18 23.46
CA VAL A 31 17.31 -0.34 22.28
C VAL A 31 16.82 1.06 22.66
N VAL A 32 17.68 2.06 22.47
CA VAL A 32 17.30 3.46 22.68
C VAL A 32 16.10 3.76 21.77
N PRO A 33 15.00 4.32 22.30
CA PRO A 33 13.86 4.68 21.48
C PRO A 33 14.33 5.66 20.40
N LYS A 34 13.93 5.39 19.15
CA LYS A 34 14.25 6.23 18.00
C LYS A 34 13.79 7.66 18.31
N SER A 35 14.62 8.67 18.01
CA SER A 35 14.19 10.06 18.21
C SER A 35 12.94 10.33 17.38
N ASP A 36 12.07 11.21 17.88
CA ASP A 36 10.82 11.56 17.21
C ASP A 36 11.06 12.04 15.77
N GLU A 37 12.12 12.81 15.55
CA GLU A 37 12.54 13.28 14.23
C GLU A 37 12.93 12.12 13.30
N ALA A 38 13.71 11.15 13.79
CA ALA A 38 14.11 9.99 13.00
C ALA A 38 12.93 9.05 12.72
N GLN A 39 11.98 8.93 13.65
CA GLN A 39 10.76 8.18 13.45
C GLN A 39 9.83 8.87 12.44
N ALA A 40 9.70 10.19 12.50
CA ALA A 40 8.91 10.98 11.54
C ALA A 40 9.48 10.88 10.12
N ALA A 41 10.79 11.03 9.95
CA ALA A 41 11.46 10.87 8.65
C ALA A 41 11.22 9.47 8.04
N ASP A 42 11.28 8.43 8.88
CA ASP A 42 11.03 7.04 8.49
C ASP A 42 9.57 6.78 8.09
N ILE A 43 8.61 7.42 8.75
CA ILE A 43 7.20 7.38 8.33
C ILE A 43 7.04 8.03 6.96
N VAL A 44 7.61 9.23 6.74
CA VAL A 44 7.52 9.93 5.46
C VAL A 44 8.11 9.08 4.33
N PHE A 45 9.27 8.45 4.56
CA PHE A 45 9.89 7.59 3.57
C PHE A 45 8.99 6.40 3.21
N ARG A 46 8.49 5.66 4.21
CA ARG A 46 7.61 4.51 3.98
C ARG A 46 6.30 4.87 3.30
N VAL A 47 5.70 6.01 3.66
CA VAL A 47 4.46 6.47 3.02
C VAL A 47 4.71 6.83 1.56
N ARG A 48 5.81 7.52 1.25
CA ARG A 48 6.17 7.83 -0.14
C ARG A 48 6.39 6.57 -0.95
N ASP A 49 7.12 5.60 -0.39
CA ASP A 49 7.40 4.34 -1.05
C ASP A 49 6.10 3.58 -1.36
N LEU A 50 5.21 3.44 -0.36
CA LEU A 50 3.90 2.82 -0.53
C LEU A 50 3.06 3.51 -1.63
N LEU A 51 3.03 4.85 -1.65
CA LEU A 51 2.29 5.59 -2.67
C LEU A 51 2.87 5.38 -4.08
N VAL A 52 4.20 5.27 -4.22
CA VAL A 52 4.85 4.98 -5.50
C VAL A 52 4.54 3.56 -5.97
N GLU A 53 4.58 2.59 -5.07
CA GLU A 53 4.20 1.20 -5.37
C GLU A 53 2.74 1.10 -5.81
N GLN A 54 1.81 1.68 -5.03
CA GLN A 54 0.38 1.69 -5.35
C GLN A 54 0.10 2.35 -6.69
N ARG A 55 0.71 3.52 -6.96
CA ARG A 55 0.60 4.21 -8.25
C ARG A 55 1.05 3.30 -9.39
N THR A 56 2.18 2.61 -9.21
CA THR A 56 2.72 1.71 -10.24
C THR A 56 1.82 0.50 -10.47
N GLN A 57 1.26 -0.08 -9.40
CA GLN A 57 0.33 -1.20 -9.48
C GLN A 57 -0.95 -0.82 -10.24
N ILE A 58 -1.55 0.34 -9.92
CA ILE A 58 -2.76 0.83 -10.59
C ILE A 58 -2.51 1.05 -12.07
N ILE A 59 -1.39 1.69 -12.44
CA ILE A 59 -1.04 1.91 -13.85
C ILE A 59 -0.87 0.59 -14.60
N ASN A 60 -0.22 -0.40 -13.97
CA ASN A 60 -0.03 -1.71 -14.58
C ASN A 60 -1.34 -2.47 -14.73
N ALA A 61 -2.25 -2.39 -13.74
CA ALA A 61 -3.57 -3.01 -13.82
C ALA A 61 -4.40 -2.40 -14.96
N LEU A 62 -4.45 -1.07 -15.05
CA LEU A 62 -5.14 -0.36 -16.13
C LEU A 62 -4.58 -0.74 -17.50
N ARG A 63 -3.24 -0.78 -17.63
CA ARG A 63 -2.60 -1.19 -18.89
C ARG A 63 -2.91 -2.64 -19.27
N ASN A 64 -2.96 -3.56 -18.30
CA ASN A 64 -3.29 -4.96 -18.56
C ASN A 64 -4.74 -5.11 -19.02
N HIS A 65 -5.69 -4.46 -18.34
CA HIS A 65 -7.10 -4.52 -18.72
C HIS A 65 -7.35 -3.87 -20.09
N LEU A 66 -6.68 -2.77 -20.42
CA LEU A 66 -6.79 -2.17 -21.75
C LEU A 66 -6.15 -3.01 -22.85
N ALA A 67 -5.09 -3.78 -22.53
CA ALA A 67 -4.50 -4.72 -23.46
C ALA A 67 -5.45 -5.87 -23.84
N GLU A 68 -6.41 -6.24 -22.99
CA GLU A 68 -7.46 -7.22 -23.33
C GLU A 68 -8.36 -6.74 -24.47
N PHE A 69 -8.49 -5.42 -24.65
CA PHE A 69 -9.23 -4.78 -25.74
C PHE A 69 -8.32 -4.37 -26.93
N GLY A 70 -7.05 -4.79 -26.93
CA GLY A 70 -6.10 -4.51 -28.01
C GLY A 70 -5.28 -3.23 -27.83
N ILE A 71 -5.49 -2.46 -26.76
CA ILE A 71 -4.76 -1.21 -26.51
C ILE A 71 -3.46 -1.52 -25.76
N VAL A 72 -2.37 -1.60 -26.52
CA VAL A 72 -1.04 -1.88 -25.97
C VAL A 72 -0.26 -0.57 -25.79
N ALA A 73 -0.06 -0.15 -24.54
CA ALA A 73 0.81 0.98 -24.23
C ALA A 73 2.19 0.57 -23.72
N VAL A 74 3.17 1.43 -23.98
CA VAL A 74 4.55 1.31 -23.47
C VAL A 74 4.56 1.55 -21.96
N LYS A 75 5.40 0.78 -21.24
CA LYS A 75 5.57 0.90 -19.79
C LYS A 75 6.07 2.29 -19.40
N GLY A 76 5.47 2.91 -18.39
CA GLY A 76 5.95 4.15 -17.76
C GLY A 76 4.83 5.09 -17.30
N SER A 77 5.05 5.79 -16.19
CA SER A 77 4.06 6.70 -15.60
C SER A 77 3.78 7.93 -16.47
N ALA A 78 4.73 8.35 -17.30
CA ALA A 78 4.58 9.47 -18.23
C ALA A 78 3.61 9.18 -19.39
N ARG A 79 3.27 7.90 -19.64
CA ARG A 79 2.37 7.48 -20.72
C ARG A 79 0.93 7.24 -20.27
N VAL A 80 0.63 7.43 -18.99
CA VAL A 80 -0.75 7.36 -18.47
C VAL A 80 -1.71 8.33 -19.17
N PRO A 81 -1.33 9.57 -19.52
CA PRO A 81 -2.22 10.46 -20.27
C PRO A 81 -2.58 9.92 -21.66
N HIS A 82 -1.65 9.24 -22.33
CA HIS A 82 -1.91 8.59 -23.62
C HIS A 82 -2.88 7.41 -23.48
N LEU A 83 -2.75 6.64 -22.39
CA LEU A 83 -3.72 5.59 -22.07
C LEU A 83 -5.13 6.17 -21.82
N ALA A 84 -5.21 7.31 -21.12
CA ALA A 84 -6.49 7.99 -20.90
C ALA A 84 -7.12 8.48 -22.21
N GLN A 85 -6.32 9.04 -23.13
CA GLN A 85 -6.78 9.48 -24.45
C GLN A 85 -7.32 8.30 -25.28
N ALA A 86 -6.62 7.16 -25.29
CA ALA A 86 -7.08 5.97 -26.01
C ALA A 86 -8.43 5.44 -25.47
N VAL A 87 -8.71 5.59 -24.16
CA VAL A 87 -10.01 5.22 -23.58
C VAL A 87 -11.13 6.19 -23.98
N GLU A 88 -10.80 7.43 -24.27
CA GLU A 88 -11.75 8.46 -24.71
C GLU A 88 -12.08 8.38 -26.20
N ASP A 89 -11.23 7.73 -27.00
CA ASP A 89 -11.43 7.59 -28.43
C ASP A 89 -12.64 6.68 -28.73
N PRO A 90 -13.70 7.18 -29.39
CA PRO A 90 -14.86 6.38 -29.76
C PRO A 90 -14.55 5.33 -30.84
N GLU A 91 -13.47 5.50 -31.61
CA GLU A 91 -13.06 4.56 -32.66
C GLU A 91 -12.34 3.32 -32.11
N GLU A 92 -11.83 3.40 -30.88
CA GLU A 92 -11.19 2.25 -30.22
C GLU A 92 -12.24 1.20 -29.81
N PRO A 93 -11.94 -0.11 -29.96
CA PRO A 93 -12.88 -1.20 -29.75
C PRO A 93 -13.08 -1.54 -28.26
N ILE A 94 -13.28 -0.51 -27.44
CA ILE A 94 -13.53 -0.62 -26.01
C ILE A 94 -15.05 -0.63 -25.77
N PRO A 95 -15.59 -1.62 -25.05
CA PRO A 95 -16.99 -1.60 -24.64
C PRO A 95 -17.33 -0.37 -23.80
N GLU A 96 -18.50 0.23 -24.02
CA GLU A 96 -18.99 1.41 -23.28
C GLU A 96 -18.98 1.23 -21.75
N LEU A 97 -19.15 0.00 -21.27
CA LEU A 97 -19.12 -0.35 -19.85
C LEU A 97 -17.74 -0.08 -19.21
N VAL A 98 -16.66 -0.13 -19.99
CA VAL A 98 -15.28 0.02 -19.50
C VAL A 98 -14.81 1.48 -19.55
N ARG A 99 -15.41 2.33 -20.40
CA ARG A 99 -15.09 3.76 -20.53
C ARG A 99 -15.13 4.59 -19.23
N PRO A 100 -15.99 4.31 -18.22
CA PRO A 100 -15.95 5.06 -16.96
C PRO A 100 -14.70 4.81 -16.10
N ILE A 101 -13.84 3.83 -16.43
CA ILE A 101 -12.61 3.54 -15.68
C ILE A 101 -11.63 4.73 -15.62
N ARG A 102 -11.74 5.71 -16.54
CA ARG A 102 -10.91 6.93 -16.53
C ARG A 102 -11.10 7.81 -15.28
N ARG A 103 -12.18 7.60 -14.52
CA ARG A 103 -12.56 8.44 -13.37
C ARG A 103 -12.16 7.83 -12.02
N CYS A 104 -11.55 6.64 -12.01
CA CYS A 104 -11.11 5.94 -10.81
C CYS A 104 -9.70 6.35 -10.36
#